data_AF-A0A017HW48-F1
#
_entry.id   AF-A0A017HW48-F1
#
_cell.length_a   1.000
_cell.length_b   1.000
_cell.length_c   1.000
_cell.angle_alpha   90.00
_cell.angle_beta   90.00
_cell.angle_gamma   90.00
#
_symmetry.space_group_name_H-M   'P 1'
#
loop_
_entity.id
_entity.type
_entity.pdbx_description
1 polymer ?
#
loop_
_entity_poly.entity_id
_entity_poly.type
_entity_poly.pdbx_seq_one_letter_code
_entity_poly.pdbx_strand_id
1 'polypeptide(L)' 'MIKRRPFRYFKTSPEVIRLAVMLYVRFPLSLRNVEDVHHERGIEVSHETVRFWW' A
#
# COMPACT_ATOMS: atom_id res chain seq x y z
N MET A 1 5.37 26.62 1.84
CA MET A 1 5.93 25.27 1.60
C MET A 1 4.82 24.39 1.03
N ILE A 2 4.83 24.08 -0.27
CA ILE A 2 3.82 23.19 -0.86
C ILE A 2 4.15 21.77 -0.36
N LYS A 3 3.34 21.24 0.56
CA LYS A 3 3.39 19.81 0.91
C LYS A 3 2.96 19.03 -0.32
N ARG A 4 3.92 18.61 -1.15
CA ARG A 4 3.69 17.59 -2.17
C ARG A 4 3.14 16.37 -1.43
N ARG A 5 1.86 16.09 -1.60
CA ARG A 5 1.25 14.85 -1.13
C ARG A 5 1.62 13.80 -2.18
N PRO A 6 2.62 12.93 -1.93
CA PRO A 6 3.04 11.93 -2.92
C PRO A 6 1.87 11.01 -3.33
N PHE A 7 0.87 10.89 -2.46
CA PHE A 7 -0.29 10.04 -2.69
C PHE A 7 -1.57 10.81 -3.06
N ARG A 8 -1.47 12.05 -3.56
CA ARG A 8 -2.65 12.91 -3.83
C ARG A 8 -3.64 12.32 -4.83
N TYR A 9 -3.19 11.39 -5.67
CA TYR A 9 -3.98 10.75 -6.72
C TYR A 9 -4.54 9.38 -6.32
N PHE A 10 -4.10 8.82 -5.21
CA PHE A 10 -4.64 7.56 -4.71
C PHE A 10 -5.82 7.88 -3.79
N LYS A 11 -6.94 7.18 -4.02
CA LYS A 11 -8.08 7.22 -3.09
C LYS A 11 -7.78 6.49 -1.77
N THR A 12 -6.70 5.72 -1.76
CA THR A 12 -6.23 4.96 -0.61
C THR A 12 -5.48 5.86 0.36
N SER A 13 -5.72 5.67 1.66
CA SER A 13 -5.03 6.42 2.71
C SER A 13 -3.51 6.26 2.61
N PRO A 14 -2.73 7.35 2.77
CA PRO A 14 -1.27 7.31 2.65
C PRO A 14 -0.60 6.39 3.67
N GLU A 15 -1.27 6.08 4.78
CA GLU A 15 -0.81 5.13 5.80
C GLU A 15 -0.80 3.69 5.28
N VAL A 16 -1.80 3.33 4.48
CA VAL A 16 -1.95 2.02 3.83
C VAL A 16 -0.83 1.83 2.80
N ILE A 17 -0.59 2.84 1.97
CA ILE A 17 0.47 2.79 0.95
C ILE A 17 1.85 2.65 1.61
N ARG A 18 2.09 3.41 2.69
CA ARG A 18 3.34 3.29 3.46
C ARG A 18 3.49 1.91 4.09
N LEU A 19 2.42 1.35 4.65
CA LEU A 19 2.44 0.02 5.23
C LEU A 19 2.77 -1.04 4.18
N ALA A 20 2.11 -1.00 3.02
CA ALA A 20 2.37 -1.93 1.93
C ALA A 20 3.82 -1.84 1.41
N VAL A 21 4.32 -0.62 1.18
CA VAL A 21 5.71 -0.40 0.77
C VAL A 21 6.69 -0.88 1.84
N MET A 22 6.42 -0.61 3.13
CA MET A 22 7.26 -1.10 4.22
C MET A 22 7.27 -2.62 4.30
N LEU A 23 6.11 -3.28 4.16
CA LEU A 23 6.02 -4.74 4.17
C LEU A 23 6.78 -5.36 3.01
N TYR A 24 6.67 -4.77 1.81
CA TYR A 24 7.37 -5.24 0.62
C TYR A 24 8.90 -5.07 0.69
N VAL A 25 9.37 -3.96 1.27
CA VAL A 25 10.82 -3.68 1.42
C VAL A 25 11.44 -4.47 2.58
N ARG A 26 10.71 -4.60 3.70
CA ARG A 26 11.26 -5.17 4.94
C ARG A 26 11.14 -6.68 5.01
N PHE A 27 10.19 -7.27 4.29
CA PHE A 27 10.02 -8.71 4.18
C PHE A 27 9.92 -9.08 2.70
N PRO A 28 10.50 -10.21 2.26
CA PRO A 28 10.35 -10.70 0.89
C PRO A 28 8.93 -11.30 0.68
N LEU A 29 7.90 -10.49 0.92
CA LEU A 29 6.51 -10.87 0.81
C LEU A 29 6.04 -10.72 -0.63
N SER A 30 5.29 -11.71 -1.09
CA SER A 30 4.58 -11.62 -2.36
C SER A 30 3.45 -10.60 -2.26
N LEU A 31 3.06 -9.99 -3.39
CA LEU A 31 1.97 -9.00 -3.43
C LEU A 31 0.65 -9.54 -2.83
N ARG A 32 0.39 -10.86 -2.95
CA ARG A 32 -0.74 -11.53 -2.30
C ARG A 32 -0.68 -11.52 -0.78
N ASN A 33 0.51 -11.67 -0.20
CA ASN A 33 0.67 -11.59 1.25
C ASN A 33 0.47 -10.15 1.73
N VAL A 34 0.85 -9.16 0.91
CA VAL A 34 0.58 -7.75 1.22
C VAL A 34 -0.92 -7.46 1.14
N GLU A 35 -1.63 -7.98 0.16
CA GLU A 35 -3.10 -7.93 0.05
C GLU A 35 -3.78 -8.55 1.28
N ASP A 36 -3.34 -9.75 1.69
CA ASP A 36 -3.88 -10.47 2.86
C ASP A 36 -3.71 -9.68 4.17
N VAL A 37 -2.54 -9.10 4.41
CA VAL A 37 -2.27 -8.25 5.59
C VAL A 37 -3.14 -7.00 5.62
N HIS A 38 -3.51 -6.46 4.45
CA HIS A 38 -4.44 -5.34 4.37
C HIS A 38 -5.88 -5.80 4.62
N HIS A 39 -6.24 -6.95 4.07
CA HIS A 39 -7.55 -7.56 4.26
C HIS A 39 -7.82 -7.89 5.74
N GLU A 40 -6.84 -8.44 6.46
CA GLU A 40 -6.93 -8.68 7.92
C GLU A 40 -7.18 -7.39 8.72
N ARG A 41 -6.74 -6.24 8.20
CA ARG A 41 -6.96 -4.92 8.82
C ARG A 41 -8.28 -4.26 8.37
N GLY A 42 -9.11 -4.97 7.61
CA GLY A 42 -10.36 -4.45 7.03
C GLY A 42 -10.13 -3.47 5.89
N ILE A 43 -8.95 -3.49 5.26
CA ILE A 43 -8.59 -2.63 4.14
C ILE A 43 -8.66 -3.48 2.87
N GLU A 44 -9.70 -3.26 2.07
CA GLU A 44 -9.87 -3.92 0.77
C GLU A 44 -8.93 -3.29 -0.27
N VAL A 45 -7.73 -3.85 -0.42
CA VAL A 45 -6.75 -3.43 -1.42
C VAL A 45 -6.27 -4.65 -2.18
N SER A 46 -6.58 -4.71 -3.48
CA SER A 46 -6.09 -5.78 -4.35
C SER A 46 -4.60 -5.64 -4.64
N HIS A 47 -3.92 -6.76 -4.85
CA HIS A 47 -2.50 -6.83 -5.25
C HIS A 47 -2.21 -6.07 -6.55
N GLU A 48 -3.20 -5.94 -7.45
CA GLU A 48 -3.12 -5.08 -8.64
C GLU A 48 -2.97 -3.60 -8.26
N THR A 49 -3.70 -3.13 -7.24
CA THR A 49 -3.58 -1.76 -6.71
C THR A 49 -2.21 -1.54 -6.08
N VAL A 50 -1.71 -2.52 -5.32
CA VAL A 50 -0.35 -2.48 -4.74
C VAL A 50 0.71 -2.41 -5.85
N ARG A 51 0.52 -3.16 -6.95
CA ARG A 51 1.39 -3.11 -8.13
C ARG A 51 1.42 -1.73 -8.78
N PHE A 52 0.33 -0.98 -8.75
CA PHE A 52 0.23 0.39 -9.28
C PHE A 52 0.88 1.46 -8.37
N TRP A 53 1.35 1.10 -7.17
CA TRP A 53 2.05 2.03 -6.27
C TRP A 53 3.57 2.09 -6.46
N TRP A 54 4.12 1.15 -7.26
CA TRP A 54 5.49 1.17 -7.76
C TRP A 54 5.53 1.82 -9.14
#